data_AF-A0A857L485-F1
#
_entry.id   AF-A0A857L485-F1
#
_cell.length_a   1.000
_cell.length_b   1.000
_cell.length_c   1.000
_cell.angle_alpha   90.00
_cell.angle_beta   90.00
_cell.angle_gamma   90.00
#
_symmetry.space_group_name_H-M   'P 1'
#
loop_
_entity.id
_entity.type
_entity.pdbx_description
1 polymer ?
#
loop_
_entity_poly.entity_id
_entity_poly.type
_entity_poly.pdbx_seq_one_letter_code
_entity_poly.pdbx_strand_id
1 'polypeptide(L)'
;MATQLRRRGRDSFVVLERADGVGGTWRDNVYPGIACDIPAHLYSFSFRPPADWATRFPRGPEIRDYLQRTVDEEGLTPFIRLGCELVDARWDAQAARWSLATNRGPVRARMLVLAVGRLSEPHIPEIDGLDGFSGTVVHTAQWHPGVVSGGERIGVVGTGASAVQIIPHLAELAEELVVFARTPAYVVPREDREFSAEERARLLDAGNARALREQLLLDADRAFAQRLRLVPDIDEIRDLALGHLAAQVSNPLLRQALTPDYEIGCKRILLSDDYFPALERPNVVYEPSALTSVVENKACAASGATHDLDVLVLATGFEATRPPVAVRVRGRDGQVLDDHWSAGMVSYASTTVAGFPNMFVLDGPNAALGHNSAIYMIETQLDYVLGALDYVAEQSISSIEVTAEAEAAYTAEIDERSAPTVWLTGCNSWYVDSRSNRLTLLWPGTAVSFRERNGTFDPAPYAVRHGESGEPMATPGGGAR
;
A
#
# COMPACT_ATOMS: atom_id res chain seq x y z
N MET A 1 -14.07 4.10 -4.29
CA MET A 1 -14.60 5.24 -5.08
C MET A 1 -15.75 4.84 -6.01
N ALA A 2 -15.53 3.99 -7.03
CA ALA A 2 -16.53 3.64 -8.05
C ALA A 2 -17.88 3.16 -7.45
N THR A 3 -17.83 2.23 -6.50
CA THR A 3 -19.01 1.78 -5.74
C THR A 3 -19.78 2.94 -5.11
N GLN A 4 -19.10 3.87 -4.44
CA GLN A 4 -19.73 4.99 -3.75
C GLN A 4 -20.35 5.99 -4.74
N LEU A 5 -19.69 6.26 -5.88
CA LEU A 5 -20.26 7.09 -6.94
C LEU A 5 -21.56 6.49 -7.47
N ARG A 6 -21.55 5.21 -7.84
CA ARG A 6 -22.73 4.49 -8.33
C ARG A 6 -23.87 4.49 -7.32
N ARG A 7 -23.59 4.15 -6.06
CA ARG A 7 -24.60 4.13 -4.98
C ARG A 7 -25.21 5.50 -4.71
N ARG A 8 -24.50 6.59 -5.05
CA ARG A 8 -24.99 7.97 -5.00
C ARG A 8 -25.62 8.46 -6.32
N GLY A 9 -25.87 7.57 -7.27
CA GLY A 9 -26.48 7.88 -8.57
C GLY A 9 -25.60 8.70 -9.51
N ARG A 10 -24.28 8.71 -9.28
CA ARG A 10 -23.30 9.39 -10.14
C ARG A 10 -22.70 8.38 -11.11
N ASP A 11 -23.25 8.29 -12.32
CA ASP A 11 -22.84 7.29 -13.33
C ASP A 11 -21.85 7.84 -14.39
N SER A 12 -21.57 9.14 -14.36
CA SER A 12 -20.62 9.76 -15.30
C SER A 12 -19.17 9.65 -14.80
N PHE A 13 -18.66 8.43 -14.71
CA PHE A 13 -17.25 8.16 -14.37
C PHE A 13 -16.67 7.00 -15.20
N VAL A 14 -15.35 6.91 -15.21
CA VAL A 14 -14.61 5.77 -15.77
C VAL A 14 -13.42 5.46 -14.87
N VAL A 15 -13.16 4.19 -14.65
CA VAL A 15 -11.96 3.67 -13.98
C VAL A 15 -11.02 3.16 -15.08
N LEU A 16 -9.77 3.61 -15.05
CA LEU A 16 -8.71 3.17 -15.94
C LEU A 16 -7.80 2.22 -15.16
N GLU A 17 -7.61 1.00 -15.66
CA GLU A 17 -6.73 -0.01 -15.07
C GLU A 17 -5.80 -0.52 -16.16
N ARG A 18 -4.48 -0.48 -15.87
CA ARG A 18 -3.45 -0.88 -16.83
C ARG A 18 -3.48 -2.39 -17.10
N ALA A 19 -3.82 -3.18 -16.09
CA ALA A 19 -3.85 -4.63 -16.16
C ALA A 19 -5.15 -5.15 -16.79
N ASP A 20 -5.18 -6.44 -17.05
CA ASP A 20 -6.28 -7.17 -17.67
C ASP A 20 -7.37 -7.62 -16.69
N GLY A 21 -7.27 -7.27 -15.41
CA GLY A 21 -8.23 -7.62 -14.36
C GLY A 21 -8.23 -6.63 -13.21
N VAL A 22 -9.20 -6.76 -12.30
CA VAL A 22 -9.27 -5.95 -11.06
C VAL A 22 -8.50 -6.63 -9.92
N GLY A 23 -8.05 -5.84 -8.95
CA GLY A 23 -7.45 -6.38 -7.71
C GLY A 23 -6.23 -5.62 -7.21
N GLY A 24 -5.54 -4.88 -8.09
CA GLY A 24 -4.32 -4.15 -7.74
C GLY A 24 -3.28 -5.08 -7.13
N THR A 25 -2.79 -4.75 -5.93
CA THR A 25 -1.83 -5.57 -5.17
C THR A 25 -2.18 -7.06 -5.14
N TRP A 26 -3.45 -7.43 -4.96
CA TRP A 26 -3.90 -8.82 -4.81
C TRP A 26 -4.04 -9.58 -6.14
N ARG A 27 -4.07 -8.85 -7.26
CA ARG A 27 -3.95 -9.42 -8.60
C ARG A 27 -2.48 -9.59 -8.98
N ASP A 28 -1.67 -8.58 -8.72
CA ASP A 28 -0.28 -8.51 -9.19
C ASP A 28 0.67 -9.39 -8.38
N ASN A 29 0.44 -9.51 -7.06
CA ASN A 29 1.29 -10.32 -6.18
C ASN A 29 0.67 -11.71 -6.00
N VAL A 30 1.29 -12.70 -6.64
CA VAL A 30 0.82 -14.11 -6.64
C VAL A 30 1.88 -15.09 -6.17
N TYR A 31 2.91 -14.60 -5.47
CA TYR A 31 3.96 -15.45 -4.89
C TYR A 31 3.42 -16.37 -3.78
N PRO A 32 4.02 -17.54 -3.53
CA PRO A 32 3.60 -18.47 -2.49
C PRO A 32 3.56 -17.81 -1.10
N GLY A 33 2.47 -18.02 -0.36
CA GLY A 33 2.31 -17.48 1.00
C GLY A 33 1.78 -16.05 1.07
N ILE A 34 1.51 -15.38 -0.07
CA ILE A 34 0.91 -14.05 -0.09
C ILE A 34 -0.38 -14.00 0.75
N ALA A 35 -0.37 -13.14 1.76
CA ALA A 35 -1.49 -12.93 2.67
C ALA A 35 -1.50 -11.51 3.23
N CYS A 36 -2.65 -11.07 3.72
CA CYS A 36 -2.74 -9.83 4.47
C CYS A 36 -2.22 -10.03 5.89
N ASP A 37 -1.60 -9.01 6.46
CA ASP A 37 -1.18 -8.94 7.85
C ASP A 37 -2.17 -8.13 8.73
N ILE A 38 -3.32 -7.76 8.16
CA ILE A 38 -4.44 -7.13 8.87
C ILE A 38 -5.60 -8.14 8.94
N PRO A 39 -6.26 -8.28 10.10
CA PRO A 39 -7.39 -9.19 10.23
C PRO A 39 -8.52 -8.92 9.23
N ALA A 40 -9.11 -10.00 8.74
CA ALA A 40 -10.16 -10.09 7.72
C ALA A 40 -11.23 -8.99 7.80
N HIS A 41 -11.86 -8.90 8.97
CA HIS A 41 -13.01 -8.01 9.20
C HIS A 41 -12.61 -6.53 9.25
N LEU A 42 -11.32 -6.23 9.38
CA LEU A 42 -10.76 -4.89 9.32
C LEU A 42 -10.14 -4.58 7.94
N TYR A 43 -9.65 -5.60 7.21
CA TYR A 43 -9.13 -5.48 5.84
C TYR A 43 -10.18 -5.82 4.76
N SER A 44 -11.38 -5.29 4.95
CA SER A 44 -12.52 -5.45 4.04
C SER A 44 -13.27 -4.14 3.92
N PHE A 45 -14.08 -3.96 2.89
CA PHE A 45 -14.93 -2.78 2.78
C PHE A 45 -15.94 -2.73 3.91
N SER A 46 -16.10 -1.56 4.54
CA SER A 46 -17.06 -1.34 5.64
C SER A 46 -18.51 -1.64 5.25
N PHE A 47 -18.84 -1.48 3.97
CA PHE A 47 -20.16 -1.76 3.42
C PHE A 47 -20.34 -3.22 2.95
N ARG A 48 -19.29 -4.04 3.04
CA ARG A 48 -19.28 -5.45 2.60
C ARG A 48 -18.33 -6.28 3.47
N PRO A 49 -18.65 -6.48 4.76
CA PRO A 49 -17.84 -7.32 5.64
C PRO A 49 -17.78 -8.77 5.10
N PRO A 50 -16.65 -9.48 5.26
CA PRO A 50 -16.42 -10.78 4.66
C PRO A 50 -16.98 -11.86 5.57
N ALA A 51 -18.25 -12.22 5.38
CA ALA A 51 -18.89 -13.22 6.22
C ALA A 51 -18.45 -14.68 5.92
N ASP A 52 -17.76 -14.89 4.79
CA ASP A 52 -17.37 -16.20 4.27
C ASP A 52 -15.88 -16.52 4.37
N TRP A 53 -15.07 -15.62 4.93
CA TRP A 53 -13.62 -15.86 5.06
C TRP A 53 -13.31 -16.89 6.14
N ALA A 54 -12.41 -17.81 5.81
CA ALA A 54 -12.11 -18.97 6.65
C ALA A 54 -11.14 -18.61 7.78
N THR A 55 -10.18 -17.71 7.55
CA THR A 55 -9.08 -17.41 8.47
C THR A 55 -9.10 -15.97 8.97
N ARG A 56 -8.46 -15.75 10.11
CA ARG A 56 -8.26 -14.40 10.68
C ARG A 56 -7.50 -13.51 9.71
N PHE A 57 -6.45 -14.01 9.07
CA PHE A 57 -5.68 -13.28 8.07
C PHE A 57 -5.94 -13.88 6.69
N PRO A 58 -6.60 -13.14 5.78
CA PRO A 58 -6.95 -13.66 4.46
C PRO A 58 -5.74 -13.87 3.56
N ARG A 59 -5.81 -14.91 2.73
CA ARG A 59 -4.82 -15.18 1.69
C ARG A 59 -5.08 -14.31 0.46
N GLY A 60 -4.04 -14.05 -0.32
CA GLY A 60 -4.14 -13.20 -1.52
C GLY A 60 -5.26 -13.61 -2.50
N PRO A 61 -5.42 -14.92 -2.84
CA PRO A 61 -6.52 -15.37 -3.70
C PRO A 61 -7.92 -15.05 -3.14
N GLU A 62 -8.14 -15.19 -1.84
CA GLU A 62 -9.45 -14.90 -1.21
C GLU A 62 -9.80 -13.41 -1.32
N ILE A 63 -8.80 -12.53 -1.17
CA ILE A 63 -8.98 -11.09 -1.31
C ILE A 63 -9.25 -10.71 -2.77
N ARG A 64 -8.51 -11.30 -3.72
CA ARG A 64 -8.73 -11.09 -5.15
C ARG A 64 -10.15 -11.49 -5.55
N ASP A 65 -10.61 -12.65 -5.12
CA ASP A 65 -11.96 -13.15 -5.40
C ASP A 65 -13.03 -12.27 -4.73
N TYR A 66 -12.77 -11.77 -3.52
CA TYR A 66 -13.63 -10.78 -2.85
C TYR A 66 -13.76 -9.47 -3.65
N LEU A 67 -12.66 -8.95 -4.19
CA LEU A 67 -12.65 -7.73 -5.01
C LEU A 67 -13.40 -7.94 -6.34
N GLN A 68 -13.18 -9.07 -7.00
CA GLN A 68 -13.91 -9.43 -8.23
C GLN A 68 -15.42 -9.53 -7.98
N ARG A 69 -15.84 -10.27 -6.94
CA ARG A 69 -17.26 -10.35 -6.56
C ARG A 69 -17.87 -8.99 -6.25
N THR A 70 -17.11 -8.11 -5.61
CA THR A 70 -17.57 -6.73 -5.34
C THR A 70 -17.82 -5.96 -6.64
N VAL A 71 -16.94 -6.10 -7.64
CA VAL A 71 -17.14 -5.48 -8.96
C VAL A 71 -18.39 -6.00 -9.64
N ASP A 72 -18.61 -7.32 -9.61
CA ASP A 72 -19.75 -7.95 -10.27
C ASP A 72 -21.08 -7.59 -9.60
N GLU A 73 -21.16 -7.67 -8.27
CA GLU A 73 -22.39 -7.40 -7.51
C GLU A 73 -22.76 -5.91 -7.46
N GLU A 74 -21.76 -5.02 -7.42
CA GLU A 74 -21.98 -3.57 -7.59
C GLU A 74 -22.12 -3.18 -9.07
N GLY A 75 -22.10 -4.16 -9.99
CA GLY A 75 -22.27 -4.02 -11.43
C GLY A 75 -21.25 -3.13 -12.13
N LEU A 76 -20.05 -2.94 -11.58
CA LEU A 76 -19.10 -1.91 -11.97
C LEU A 76 -18.39 -2.16 -13.30
N THR A 77 -18.48 -3.36 -13.86
CA THR A 77 -17.83 -3.78 -15.11
C THR A 77 -17.95 -2.77 -16.26
N PRO A 78 -19.12 -2.17 -16.56
CA PRO A 78 -19.25 -1.18 -17.65
C PRO A 78 -18.45 0.12 -17.43
N PHE A 79 -18.06 0.41 -16.20
CA PHE A 79 -17.33 1.62 -15.83
C PHE A 79 -15.81 1.41 -15.76
N ILE A 80 -15.33 0.16 -15.90
CA ILE A 80 -13.91 -0.18 -15.77
C ILE A 80 -13.34 -0.50 -17.16
N ARG A 81 -12.28 0.21 -17.54
CA ARG A 81 -11.49 -0.07 -18.75
C ARG A 81 -10.21 -0.77 -18.34
N LEU A 82 -10.18 -2.09 -18.50
CA LEU A 82 -9.00 -2.93 -18.34
C LEU A 82 -8.07 -2.79 -19.55
N GLY A 83 -6.79 -3.08 -19.37
CA GLY A 83 -5.75 -2.92 -20.40
C GLY A 83 -5.56 -1.47 -20.85
N CYS A 84 -5.99 -0.51 -20.03
CA CYS A 84 -6.07 0.91 -20.34
C CYS A 84 -5.14 1.71 -19.42
N GLU A 85 -3.89 1.85 -19.85
CA GLU A 85 -2.87 2.59 -19.11
C GLU A 85 -3.00 4.11 -19.34
N LEU A 86 -2.94 4.89 -18.26
CA LEU A 86 -2.78 6.34 -18.33
C LEU A 86 -1.34 6.69 -18.72
N VAL A 87 -1.17 7.35 -19.87
CA VAL A 87 0.13 7.74 -20.41
C VAL A 87 0.51 9.17 -20.00
N ASP A 88 -0.44 10.11 -20.02
CA ASP A 88 -0.24 11.52 -19.66
C ASP A 88 -1.59 12.14 -19.24
N ALA A 89 -1.56 13.06 -18.27
CA ALA A 89 -2.73 13.78 -17.77
C ALA A 89 -2.40 15.26 -17.64
N ARG A 90 -3.19 16.14 -18.29
CA ARG A 90 -2.96 17.60 -18.27
C ARG A 90 -4.21 18.35 -17.86
N TRP A 91 -4.05 19.30 -16.95
CA TRP A 91 -5.08 20.26 -16.63
C TRP A 91 -5.24 21.30 -17.75
N ASP A 92 -6.46 21.46 -18.25
CA ASP A 92 -6.87 22.53 -19.16
C ASP A 92 -7.61 23.60 -18.35
N ALA A 93 -6.91 24.72 -18.09
CA ALA A 93 -7.43 25.82 -17.30
C ALA A 93 -8.59 26.57 -18.00
N GLN A 94 -8.65 26.56 -19.33
CA GLN A 94 -9.72 27.21 -20.07
C GLN A 94 -11.01 26.38 -19.97
N ALA A 95 -10.91 25.06 -20.14
CA ALA A 95 -12.05 24.15 -20.07
C ALA A 95 -12.41 23.71 -18.65
N ALA A 96 -11.58 24.01 -17.65
CA ALA A 96 -11.66 23.50 -16.28
C ALA A 96 -11.79 21.97 -16.22
N ARG A 97 -10.96 21.27 -17.00
CA ARG A 97 -11.01 19.81 -17.18
C ARG A 97 -9.62 19.20 -17.30
N TRP A 98 -9.52 17.94 -16.93
CA TRP A 98 -8.39 17.08 -17.22
C TRP A 98 -8.52 16.48 -18.63
N SER A 99 -7.44 16.57 -19.40
CA SER A 99 -7.24 15.86 -20.66
C SER A 99 -6.27 14.71 -20.41
N LEU A 100 -6.75 13.48 -20.59
CA LEU A 100 -6.03 12.25 -20.30
C LEU A 100 -5.70 11.53 -21.61
N ALA A 101 -4.43 11.21 -21.83
CA ALA A 101 -3.97 10.32 -22.89
C ALA A 101 -3.84 8.91 -22.33
N THR A 102 -4.41 7.93 -23.04
CA THR A 102 -4.27 6.50 -22.72
C THR A 102 -3.81 5.72 -23.94
N ASN A 103 -3.29 4.51 -23.73
CA ASN A 103 -3.00 3.57 -24.83
C ASN A 103 -4.25 3.10 -25.60
N ARG A 104 -5.46 3.43 -25.11
CA ARG A 104 -6.76 3.10 -25.72
C ARG A 104 -7.51 4.35 -26.22
N GLY A 105 -6.83 5.50 -26.33
CA GLY A 105 -7.38 6.76 -26.81
C GLY A 105 -7.60 7.81 -25.72
N PRO A 106 -7.97 9.04 -26.09
CA PRO A 106 -8.09 10.15 -25.15
C PRO A 106 -9.36 10.05 -24.28
N VAL A 107 -9.28 10.56 -23.05
CA VAL A 107 -10.41 10.72 -22.12
C VAL A 107 -10.39 12.14 -21.57
N ARG A 108 -11.57 12.75 -21.39
CA ARG A 108 -11.71 14.05 -20.69
C ARG A 108 -12.51 13.87 -19.42
N ALA A 109 -12.06 14.47 -18.33
CA ALA A 109 -12.72 14.39 -17.04
C ALA A 109 -12.79 15.76 -16.36
N ARG A 110 -13.83 15.99 -15.57
CA ARG A 110 -13.91 17.21 -14.73
C ARG A 110 -13.04 17.07 -13.49
N MET A 111 -13.07 15.87 -12.91
CA MET A 111 -12.36 15.47 -11.70
C MET A 111 -11.42 14.32 -12.04
N LEU A 112 -10.23 14.32 -11.44
CA LEU A 112 -9.25 13.24 -11.55
C LEU A 112 -9.01 12.66 -10.15
N VAL A 113 -9.19 11.36 -9.99
CA VAL A 113 -8.85 10.65 -8.75
C VAL A 113 -7.71 9.69 -9.06
N LEU A 114 -6.53 9.97 -8.52
CA LEU A 114 -5.38 9.07 -8.59
C LEU A 114 -5.52 8.01 -7.50
N ALA A 115 -5.84 6.78 -7.92
CA ALA A 115 -5.96 5.61 -7.04
C ALA A 115 -5.01 4.51 -7.51
N VAL A 116 -3.74 4.87 -7.76
CA VAL A 116 -2.74 3.99 -8.39
C VAL A 116 -1.98 3.10 -7.40
N GLY A 117 -2.23 3.28 -6.10
CA GLY A 117 -1.52 2.60 -5.01
C GLY A 117 -0.05 3.02 -4.89
N ARG A 118 0.57 2.69 -3.76
CA ARG A 118 1.98 3.04 -3.46
C ARG A 118 2.97 1.88 -3.62
N LEU A 119 2.50 0.63 -3.65
CA LEU A 119 3.31 -0.59 -3.70
C LEU A 119 3.04 -1.37 -4.99
N SER A 120 3.26 -0.72 -6.14
CA SER A 120 2.99 -1.30 -7.46
C SER A 120 4.23 -1.51 -8.31
N GLU A 121 5.24 -0.66 -8.19
CA GLU A 121 6.44 -0.71 -9.02
C GLU A 121 7.59 -1.35 -8.23
N PRO A 122 8.11 -2.52 -8.66
CA PRO A 122 9.12 -3.26 -7.92
C PRO A 122 10.43 -2.49 -7.85
N HIS A 123 11.09 -2.53 -6.69
CA HIS A 123 12.42 -1.97 -6.52
C HIS A 123 13.48 -3.04 -6.83
N ILE A 124 14.16 -2.89 -7.96
CA ILE A 124 15.28 -3.76 -8.34
C ILE A 124 16.56 -3.14 -7.78
N PRO A 125 17.26 -3.81 -6.83
CA PRO A 125 18.48 -3.26 -6.26
C PRO A 125 19.61 -3.26 -7.30
N GLU A 126 20.53 -2.30 -7.16
CA GLU A 126 21.80 -2.31 -7.91
C GLU A 126 22.68 -3.46 -7.39
N ILE A 127 22.80 -4.53 -8.19
CA ILE A 127 23.67 -5.68 -7.93
C ILE A 127 24.58 -5.84 -9.15
N ASP A 128 25.90 -5.81 -8.92
CA ASP A 128 26.87 -5.87 -10.02
C ASP A 128 26.76 -7.21 -10.75
N GLY A 129 26.57 -7.16 -12.08
CA GLY A 129 26.48 -8.36 -12.92
C GLY A 129 25.12 -9.07 -12.91
N LEU A 130 24.09 -8.51 -12.28
CA LEU A 130 22.74 -9.11 -12.23
C LEU A 130 22.16 -9.43 -13.61
N ASP A 131 22.31 -8.53 -14.58
CA ASP A 131 21.86 -8.72 -15.98
C ASP A 131 22.56 -9.89 -16.69
N GLY A 132 23.72 -10.32 -16.18
CA GLY A 132 24.51 -11.44 -16.69
C GLY A 132 24.32 -12.75 -15.90
N PHE A 133 23.41 -12.79 -14.91
CA PHE A 133 23.13 -14.02 -14.18
C PHE A 133 22.61 -15.09 -15.14
N SER A 134 23.25 -16.26 -15.17
CA SER A 134 22.88 -17.34 -16.10
C SER A 134 21.62 -18.10 -15.68
N GLY A 135 21.19 -17.92 -14.43
CA GLY A 135 19.97 -18.50 -13.88
C GLY A 135 18.74 -17.59 -14.06
N THR A 136 17.68 -17.89 -13.30
CA THR A 136 16.43 -17.12 -13.35
C THR A 136 16.45 -16.01 -12.31
N VAL A 137 16.20 -14.76 -12.70
CA VAL A 137 15.93 -13.65 -11.76
C VAL A 137 14.43 -13.37 -11.75
N VAL A 138 13.82 -13.28 -10.57
CA VAL A 138 12.40 -12.93 -10.43
C VAL A 138 12.16 -12.02 -9.23
N HIS A 139 11.46 -10.90 -9.42
CA HIS A 139 10.95 -10.11 -8.30
C HIS A 139 9.62 -10.68 -7.80
N THR A 140 9.34 -10.65 -6.50
CA THR A 140 8.11 -11.22 -5.92
C THR A 140 6.83 -10.63 -6.52
N ALA A 141 6.84 -9.34 -6.87
CA ALA A 141 5.74 -8.64 -7.56
C ALA A 141 5.53 -9.04 -9.04
N GLN A 142 6.44 -9.84 -9.61
CA GLN A 142 6.39 -10.34 -10.99
C GLN A 142 6.36 -11.87 -11.03
N TRP A 143 5.92 -12.47 -9.91
CA TRP A 143 5.85 -13.91 -9.77
C TRP A 143 4.89 -14.51 -10.80
N HIS A 144 5.28 -15.64 -11.38
CA HIS A 144 4.41 -16.44 -12.24
C HIS A 144 4.55 -17.93 -11.89
N PRO A 145 3.47 -18.72 -12.01
CA PRO A 145 3.54 -20.16 -11.75
C PRO A 145 4.65 -20.83 -12.59
N GLY A 146 5.46 -21.67 -11.94
CA GLY A 146 6.53 -22.40 -12.59
C GLY A 146 7.89 -21.70 -12.63
N VAL A 147 8.00 -20.46 -12.13
CA VAL A 147 9.31 -19.76 -12.04
C VAL A 147 10.29 -20.47 -11.10
N VAL A 148 9.76 -21.20 -10.11
CA VAL A 148 10.49 -22.16 -9.27
C VAL A 148 9.75 -23.49 -9.39
N SER A 149 10.49 -24.56 -9.70
CA SER A 149 9.95 -25.89 -9.99
C SER A 149 10.29 -26.95 -8.93
N GLY A 150 11.21 -26.63 -8.01
CA GLY A 150 11.70 -27.50 -6.94
C GLY A 150 13.04 -28.14 -7.31
N GLY A 151 13.87 -28.35 -6.29
CA GLY A 151 15.22 -28.90 -6.45
C GLY A 151 16.26 -27.91 -6.96
N GLU A 152 15.93 -26.64 -7.15
CA GLU A 152 16.90 -25.59 -7.46
C GLU A 152 17.64 -25.09 -6.22
N ARG A 153 18.83 -24.51 -6.43
CA ARG A 153 19.51 -23.67 -5.44
C ARG A 153 19.00 -22.25 -5.58
N ILE A 154 18.33 -21.74 -4.56
CA ILE A 154 17.58 -20.48 -4.62
C ILE A 154 18.23 -19.46 -3.70
N GLY A 155 18.52 -18.26 -4.22
CA GLY A 155 18.84 -17.10 -3.41
C GLY A 155 17.60 -16.22 -3.21
N VAL A 156 17.36 -15.75 -1.99
CA VAL A 156 16.34 -14.72 -1.69
C VAL A 156 17.05 -13.47 -1.20
N VAL A 157 16.84 -12.35 -1.89
CA VAL A 157 17.39 -11.05 -1.51
C VAL A 157 16.32 -10.24 -0.78
N GLY A 158 16.59 -9.93 0.50
CA GLY A 158 15.70 -9.15 1.35
C GLY A 158 14.96 -9.97 2.40
N THR A 159 14.54 -9.29 3.45
CA THR A 159 13.92 -9.85 4.68
C THR A 159 12.66 -9.08 5.07
N GLY A 160 12.04 -8.38 4.12
CA GLY A 160 10.80 -7.64 4.31
C GLY A 160 9.56 -8.55 4.33
N ALA A 161 8.37 -7.93 4.28
CA ALA A 161 7.09 -8.64 4.35
C ALA A 161 6.95 -9.76 3.30
N SER A 162 7.35 -9.51 2.04
CA SER A 162 7.31 -10.54 1.00
C SER A 162 8.26 -11.70 1.27
N ALA A 163 9.45 -11.43 1.80
CA ALA A 163 10.44 -12.45 2.13
C ALA A 163 9.94 -13.38 3.25
N VAL A 164 9.44 -12.78 4.34
CA VAL A 164 8.91 -13.54 5.50
C VAL A 164 7.77 -14.47 5.08
N GLN A 165 6.97 -14.09 4.09
CA GLN A 165 5.89 -14.94 3.58
C GLN A 165 6.36 -16.02 2.60
N ILE A 166 7.34 -15.72 1.72
CA ILE A 166 7.74 -16.65 0.65
C ILE A 166 8.79 -17.66 1.09
N ILE A 167 9.68 -17.29 2.03
CA ILE A 167 10.80 -18.13 2.49
C ILE A 167 10.35 -19.49 3.03
N PRO A 168 9.31 -19.60 3.89
CA PRO A 168 8.83 -20.90 4.35
C PRO A 168 8.47 -21.86 3.22
N HIS A 169 7.84 -21.35 2.16
CA HIS A 169 7.46 -22.14 0.99
C HIS A 169 8.65 -22.51 0.11
N LEU A 170 9.60 -21.60 -0.10
CA LEU A 170 10.80 -21.90 -0.90
C LEU A 170 11.72 -22.89 -0.18
N ALA A 171 11.82 -22.81 1.15
CA ALA A 171 12.65 -23.73 1.93
C ALA A 171 12.15 -25.19 1.88
N GLU A 172 10.86 -25.40 1.59
CA GLU A 172 10.29 -26.73 1.35
C GLU A 172 10.63 -27.31 -0.03
N LEU A 173 10.85 -26.45 -1.02
CA LEU A 173 11.02 -26.83 -2.42
C LEU A 173 12.48 -26.87 -2.86
N ALA A 174 13.33 -26.00 -2.30
CA ALA A 174 14.70 -25.81 -2.74
C ALA A 174 15.64 -26.96 -2.32
N GLU A 175 16.61 -27.28 -3.17
CA GLU A 175 17.77 -28.10 -2.78
C GLU A 175 18.58 -27.36 -1.70
N GLU A 176 18.85 -26.08 -1.94
CA GLU A 176 19.45 -25.15 -0.99
C GLU A 176 18.76 -23.79 -1.12
N LEU A 177 18.48 -23.13 0.01
CA LEU A 177 17.95 -21.77 0.05
C LEU A 177 18.93 -20.85 0.77
N VAL A 178 19.44 -19.84 0.09
CA VAL A 178 20.31 -18.81 0.67
C VAL A 178 19.51 -17.53 0.86
N VAL A 179 19.42 -17.03 2.09
CA VAL A 179 18.71 -15.78 2.41
C VAL A 179 19.74 -14.68 2.66
N PHE A 180 19.86 -13.74 1.71
CA PHE A 180 20.75 -12.57 1.82
C PHE A 180 20.05 -11.46 2.60
N ALA A 181 20.51 -11.22 3.83
CA ALA A 181 19.86 -10.34 4.79
C ALA A 181 20.77 -9.17 5.16
N ARG A 182 20.51 -7.99 4.57
CA ARG A 182 21.21 -6.75 4.95
C ARG A 182 20.85 -6.28 6.36
N THR A 183 19.58 -6.41 6.73
CA THR A 183 19.09 -6.02 8.05
C THR A 183 17.97 -6.98 8.43
N PRO A 184 18.06 -7.73 9.55
CA PRO A 184 16.95 -8.57 10.00
C PRO A 184 15.75 -7.71 10.39
N ALA A 185 14.54 -8.28 10.32
CA ALA A 185 13.31 -7.59 10.67
C ALA A 185 12.78 -8.06 12.04
N TYR A 186 12.08 -7.18 12.75
CA TYR A 186 11.28 -7.60 13.91
C TYR A 186 10.07 -8.41 13.42
N VAL A 187 9.94 -9.62 13.95
CA VAL A 187 8.83 -10.54 13.69
C VAL A 187 8.13 -10.86 15.00
N VAL A 188 6.81 -10.76 15.01
CA VAL A 188 5.95 -11.18 16.13
C VAL A 188 5.07 -12.36 15.70
N PRO A 189 4.50 -13.12 16.66
CA PRO A 189 3.55 -14.17 16.34
C PRO A 189 2.41 -13.63 15.47
N ARG A 190 2.05 -14.39 14.43
CA ARG A 190 0.89 -14.08 13.61
C ARG A 190 -0.39 -14.57 14.28
N GLU A 191 -0.33 -15.71 14.97
CA GLU A 191 -1.48 -16.35 15.61
C GLU A 191 -2.66 -16.50 14.64
N ASP A 192 -2.34 -16.91 13.40
CA ASP A 192 -3.37 -17.15 12.40
C ASP A 192 -4.20 -18.36 12.81
N ARG A 193 -5.51 -18.28 12.57
CA ARG A 193 -6.45 -19.33 12.93
C ARG A 193 -7.63 -19.33 12.00
N GLU A 194 -8.23 -20.50 11.84
CA GLU A 194 -9.54 -20.61 11.23
C GLU A 194 -10.63 -20.12 12.20
N PHE A 195 -11.62 -19.42 11.66
CA PHE A 195 -12.86 -19.16 12.37
C PHE A 195 -13.66 -20.47 12.46
N SER A 196 -14.16 -20.79 13.65
CA SER A 196 -15.09 -21.89 13.85
C SER A 196 -16.41 -21.65 13.10
N ALA A 197 -17.18 -22.71 12.86
CA ALA A 197 -18.49 -22.59 12.21
C ALA A 197 -19.45 -21.68 13.00
N GLU A 198 -19.38 -21.70 14.33
CA GLU A 198 -20.17 -20.83 15.20
C GLU A 198 -19.78 -19.36 15.09
N GLU A 199 -18.47 -19.06 15.06
CA GLU A 199 -17.98 -17.70 14.83
C GLU A 199 -18.44 -17.17 13.47
N ARG A 200 -18.24 -17.95 12.40
CA ARG A 200 -18.71 -17.58 11.05
C ARG A 200 -20.22 -17.33 11.02
N ALA A 201 -21.01 -18.19 11.67
CA ALA A 201 -22.46 -18.00 11.75
C ALA A 201 -22.85 -16.71 12.50
N ARG A 202 -22.15 -16.36 13.59
CA ARG A 202 -22.39 -15.08 14.30
C ARG A 202 -22.02 -13.86 13.47
N LEU A 203 -20.98 -13.98 12.64
CA LEU A 203 -20.47 -12.90 11.78
C LEU A 203 -21.30 -12.68 10.51
N LEU A 204 -22.29 -13.54 10.24
CA LEU A 204 -23.35 -13.25 9.25
C LEU A 204 -24.24 -12.08 9.69
N ASP A 205 -24.33 -11.82 11.00
CA ASP A 205 -25.03 -10.63 11.51
C ASP A 205 -24.17 -9.37 11.31
N ALA A 206 -24.74 -8.36 10.66
CA ALA A 206 -24.04 -7.13 10.33
C ALA A 206 -23.63 -6.32 11.57
N GLY A 207 -24.37 -6.43 12.68
CA GLY A 207 -24.04 -5.79 13.96
C GLY A 207 -22.79 -6.41 14.58
N ASN A 208 -22.74 -7.74 14.65
CA ASN A 208 -21.58 -8.48 15.16
C ASN A 208 -20.33 -8.25 14.30
N ALA A 209 -20.46 -8.30 12.97
CA ALA A 209 -19.34 -8.03 12.07
C ALA A 209 -18.80 -6.60 12.23
N ARG A 210 -19.70 -5.62 12.42
CA ARG A 210 -19.31 -4.22 12.70
C ARG A 210 -18.61 -4.08 14.05
N ALA A 211 -19.15 -4.70 15.10
CA ALA A 211 -18.56 -4.66 16.43
C ALA A 211 -17.14 -5.27 16.44
N LEU A 212 -16.95 -6.41 15.76
CA LEU A 212 -15.62 -7.01 15.61
C LEU A 212 -14.67 -6.09 14.84
N ARG A 213 -15.13 -5.50 13.73
CA ARG A 213 -14.31 -4.54 12.97
C ARG A 213 -13.87 -3.35 13.82
N GLU A 214 -14.79 -2.78 14.59
CA GLU A 214 -14.51 -1.65 15.48
C GLU A 214 -13.51 -2.04 16.59
N GLN A 215 -13.70 -3.20 17.21
CA GLN A 215 -12.75 -3.72 18.19
C GLN A 215 -11.35 -3.87 17.58
N LEU A 216 -11.23 -4.52 16.42
CA LEU A 216 -9.96 -4.72 15.73
C LEU A 216 -9.28 -3.40 15.37
N LEU A 217 -10.06 -2.41 14.93
CA LEU A 217 -9.56 -1.06 14.62
C LEU A 217 -8.93 -0.41 15.87
N LEU A 218 -9.65 -0.42 16.99
CA LEU A 218 -9.21 0.21 18.23
C LEU A 218 -8.02 -0.53 18.85
N ASP A 219 -7.99 -1.86 18.77
CA ASP A 219 -6.86 -2.66 19.23
C ASP A 219 -5.60 -2.37 18.42
N ALA A 220 -5.73 -2.26 17.09
CA ALA A 220 -4.63 -1.85 16.22
C ALA A 220 -4.15 -0.41 16.51
N ASP A 221 -5.04 0.53 16.80
CA ASP A 221 -4.69 1.93 17.11
C ASP A 221 -3.83 2.09 18.37
N ARG A 222 -3.93 1.17 19.34
CA ARG A 222 -3.07 1.19 20.55
C ARG A 222 -1.58 1.10 20.19
N ALA A 223 -1.24 0.43 19.09
CA ALA A 223 0.14 0.28 18.61
C ALA A 223 0.79 1.60 18.14
N PHE A 224 0.04 2.71 18.07
CA PHE A 224 0.63 4.03 17.82
C PHE A 224 1.52 4.50 18.97
N ALA A 225 1.21 4.15 20.23
CA ALA A 225 2.04 4.48 21.39
C ALA A 225 3.49 3.97 21.26
N GLN A 226 3.64 2.77 20.66
CA GLN A 226 4.95 2.20 20.31
C GLN A 226 5.72 3.10 19.33
N ARG A 227 5.03 3.75 18.39
CA ARG A 227 5.69 4.64 17.39
C ARG A 227 6.25 5.90 18.02
N LEU A 228 5.75 6.27 19.20
CA LEU A 228 6.22 7.39 20.02
C LEU A 228 7.22 6.95 21.11
N ARG A 229 7.65 5.68 21.13
CA ARG A 229 8.53 5.10 22.16
C ARG A 229 7.97 5.23 23.59
N LEU A 230 6.65 5.18 23.75
CA LEU A 230 6.03 5.27 25.06
C LEU A 230 6.22 3.95 25.83
N VAL A 231 6.55 4.06 27.11
CA VAL A 231 6.68 2.94 28.06
C VAL A 231 5.34 2.77 28.80
N PRO A 232 4.80 1.55 28.95
CA PRO A 232 5.45 0.26 28.68
C PRO A 232 5.33 -0.26 27.24
N ASP A 233 4.51 0.36 26.38
CA ASP A 233 4.13 -0.19 25.07
C ASP A 233 5.32 -0.59 24.17
N ILE A 234 6.38 0.23 24.13
CA ILE A 234 7.58 -0.03 23.33
C ILE A 234 8.40 -1.21 23.86
N ASP A 235 8.42 -1.41 25.17
CA ASP A 235 9.18 -2.49 25.81
C ASP A 235 8.43 -3.81 25.65
N GLU A 236 7.11 -3.81 25.85
CA GLU A 236 6.28 -5.00 25.70
C GLU A 236 6.32 -5.56 24.27
N ILE A 237 6.24 -4.70 23.24
CA ILE A 237 6.33 -5.18 21.85
C ILE A 237 7.73 -5.68 21.50
N ARG A 238 8.77 -5.08 22.09
CA ARG A 238 10.16 -5.54 21.91
C ARG A 238 10.35 -6.90 22.54
N ASP A 239 9.88 -7.07 23.77
CA ASP A 239 9.97 -8.34 24.51
C ASP A 239 9.18 -9.44 23.82
N LEU A 240 8.01 -9.13 23.26
CA LEU A 240 7.24 -10.07 22.45
C LEU A 240 8.03 -10.53 21.21
N ALA A 241 8.62 -9.59 20.46
CA ALA A 241 9.38 -9.92 19.25
C ALA A 241 10.67 -10.70 19.54
N LEU A 242 11.44 -10.27 20.53
CA LEU A 242 12.68 -10.95 20.94
C LEU A 242 12.40 -12.31 21.60
N GLY A 243 11.31 -12.39 22.37
CA GLY A 243 10.83 -13.65 22.95
C GLY A 243 10.41 -14.65 21.88
N HIS A 244 9.69 -14.21 20.84
CA HIS A 244 9.32 -15.04 19.69
C HIS A 244 10.56 -15.59 18.97
N LEU A 245 11.52 -14.72 18.65
CA LEU A 245 12.80 -15.12 18.07
C LEU A 245 13.55 -16.14 18.95
N ALA A 246 13.63 -15.88 20.26
CA ALA A 246 14.33 -16.77 21.19
C ALA A 246 13.64 -18.13 21.34
N ALA A 247 12.31 -18.17 21.26
CA ALA A 247 11.51 -19.39 21.35
C ALA A 247 11.62 -20.25 20.09
N GLN A 248 11.72 -19.63 18.91
CA GLN A 248 11.72 -20.35 17.62
C GLN A 248 13.11 -20.63 17.05
N VAL A 249 14.16 -19.95 17.50
CA VAL A 249 15.53 -20.14 17.00
C VAL A 249 16.42 -20.67 18.10
N SER A 250 16.75 -21.95 18.04
CA SER A 250 17.59 -22.64 19.03
C SER A 250 19.08 -22.30 18.88
N ASN A 251 19.56 -22.09 17.66
CA ASN A 251 20.97 -21.79 17.38
C ASN A 251 21.36 -20.36 17.83
N PRO A 252 22.30 -20.19 18.77
CA PRO A 252 22.65 -18.87 19.32
C PRO A 252 23.31 -17.93 18.30
N LEU A 253 24.09 -18.44 17.35
CA LEU A 253 24.73 -17.62 16.32
C LEU A 253 23.69 -17.10 15.32
N LEU A 254 22.77 -17.96 14.90
CA LEU A 254 21.66 -17.56 14.04
C LEU A 254 20.74 -16.55 14.74
N ARG A 255 20.42 -16.79 16.02
CA ARG A 255 19.62 -15.86 16.83
C ARG A 255 20.26 -14.47 16.92
N GLN A 256 21.57 -14.41 17.12
CA GLN A 256 22.31 -13.14 17.12
C GLN A 256 22.20 -12.44 15.76
N ALA A 257 22.38 -13.17 14.66
CA ALA A 257 22.30 -12.64 13.30
C ALA A 257 20.87 -12.20 12.89
N LEU A 258 19.84 -12.75 13.53
CA LEU A 258 18.44 -12.40 13.34
C LEU A 258 17.93 -11.30 14.28
N THR A 259 18.72 -10.89 15.28
CA THR A 259 18.33 -9.84 16.22
C THR A 259 18.53 -8.47 15.57
N PRO A 260 17.47 -7.66 15.35
CA PRO A 260 17.62 -6.34 14.78
C PRO A 260 18.35 -5.35 15.70
N ASP A 261 19.10 -4.44 15.09
CA ASP A 261 19.93 -3.43 15.74
C ASP A 261 19.33 -2.01 15.70
N TYR A 262 18.06 -1.90 15.32
CA TYR A 262 17.33 -0.64 15.20
C TYR A 262 16.08 -0.63 16.10
N GLU A 263 15.46 0.53 16.33
CA GLU A 263 14.29 0.59 17.22
C GLU A 263 13.05 -0.13 16.65
N ILE A 264 12.39 -0.94 17.48
CA ILE A 264 11.21 -1.69 17.04
C ILE A 264 10.12 -0.73 16.57
N GLY A 265 9.53 -1.08 15.43
CA GLY A 265 8.48 -0.30 14.81
C GLY A 265 8.92 0.88 13.95
N CYS A 266 10.23 1.15 13.83
CA CYS A 266 10.76 2.04 12.80
C CYS A 266 10.44 1.53 11.38
N LYS A 267 10.54 0.22 11.17
CA LYS A 267 10.00 -0.48 9.99
C LYS A 267 8.68 -1.17 10.37
N ARG A 268 7.93 -1.64 9.37
CA ARG A 268 6.75 -2.49 9.62
C ARG A 268 7.18 -3.70 10.44
N ILE A 269 6.46 -3.96 11.54
CA ILE A 269 6.65 -5.20 12.31
C ILE A 269 5.98 -6.31 11.51
N LEU A 270 6.70 -7.41 11.29
CA LEU A 270 6.22 -8.52 10.46
C LEU A 270 5.53 -9.56 11.33
N LEU A 271 4.54 -10.26 10.77
CA LEU A 271 3.76 -11.29 11.46
C LEU A 271 4.01 -12.63 10.78
N SER A 272 4.62 -13.58 11.48
CA SER A 272 4.83 -14.95 10.97
C SER A 272 5.13 -15.92 12.12
N ASP A 273 4.58 -17.13 11.98
CA ASP A 273 4.80 -18.25 12.89
C ASP A 273 5.78 -19.30 12.32
N ASP A 274 6.11 -19.21 11.03
CA ASP A 274 6.84 -20.21 10.25
C ASP A 274 8.16 -19.71 9.62
N TYR A 275 8.42 -18.39 9.66
CA TYR A 275 9.64 -17.79 9.13
C TYR A 275 10.90 -18.24 9.87
N PHE A 276 10.95 -18.09 11.20
CA PHE A 276 12.12 -18.53 11.97
C PHE A 276 12.34 -20.04 11.91
N PRO A 277 11.30 -20.90 12.04
CA PRO A 277 11.45 -22.34 11.81
C PRO A 277 12.00 -22.67 10.42
N ALA A 278 11.59 -21.94 9.38
CA ALA A 278 12.13 -22.15 8.04
C ALA A 278 13.64 -21.87 7.97
N LEU A 279 14.13 -20.84 8.67
CA LEU A 279 15.56 -20.51 8.71
C LEU A 279 16.41 -21.52 9.50
N GLU A 280 15.83 -22.33 10.38
CA GLU A 280 16.54 -23.41 11.08
C GLU A 280 16.62 -24.72 10.28
N ARG A 281 15.99 -24.79 9.10
CA ARG A 281 16.04 -25.99 8.27
C ARG A 281 17.47 -26.27 7.78
N PRO A 282 17.87 -27.53 7.65
CA PRO A 282 19.24 -27.90 7.29
C PRO A 282 19.65 -27.48 5.87
N ASN A 283 18.68 -27.26 4.98
CA ASN A 283 18.90 -26.79 3.61
C ASN A 283 18.87 -25.27 3.47
N VAL A 284 18.79 -24.52 4.58
CA VAL A 284 18.69 -23.06 4.56
C VAL A 284 19.95 -22.44 5.13
N VAL A 285 20.53 -21.52 4.37
CA VAL A 285 21.69 -20.72 4.75
C VAL A 285 21.22 -19.28 4.93
N TYR A 286 21.33 -18.77 6.16
CA TYR A 286 21.13 -17.35 6.43
C TYR A 286 22.46 -16.62 6.27
N GLU A 287 22.59 -15.80 5.22
CA GLU A 287 23.74 -14.95 4.94
C GLU A 287 23.45 -13.54 5.51
N PRO A 288 24.06 -13.15 6.65
CA PRO A 288 23.78 -11.89 7.34
C PRO A 288 24.46 -10.68 6.67
N SER A 289 24.53 -10.69 5.34
CA SER A 289 25.06 -9.59 4.56
C SER A 289 24.35 -9.46 3.21
N ALA A 290 24.55 -8.32 2.54
CA ALA A 290 23.92 -8.05 1.25
C ALA A 290 24.56 -8.88 0.13
N LEU A 291 23.76 -9.30 -0.85
CA LEU A 291 24.28 -9.71 -2.15
C LEU A 291 24.88 -8.48 -2.85
N THR A 292 26.15 -8.55 -3.24
CA THR A 292 26.87 -7.40 -3.85
C THR A 292 27.08 -7.58 -5.34
N SER A 293 27.37 -8.80 -5.77
CA SER A 293 27.64 -9.10 -7.17
C SER A 293 27.25 -10.51 -7.53
N VAL A 294 27.08 -10.73 -8.83
CA VAL A 294 26.81 -12.03 -9.44
C VAL A 294 27.74 -12.20 -10.64
N VAL A 295 28.38 -13.36 -10.74
CA VAL A 295 29.20 -13.75 -11.89
C VAL A 295 28.74 -15.11 -12.37
N GLU A 296 28.20 -15.20 -13.59
CA GLU A 296 27.55 -16.39 -14.13
C GLU A 296 26.40 -16.87 -13.21
N ASN A 297 26.57 -17.98 -12.49
CA ASN A 297 25.60 -18.47 -11.52
C ASN A 297 26.05 -18.26 -10.05
N LYS A 298 27.18 -17.60 -9.82
CA LYS A 298 27.77 -17.41 -8.50
C LYS A 298 27.38 -16.07 -7.90
N ALA A 299 26.64 -16.11 -6.81
CA ALA A 299 26.28 -14.96 -5.99
C ALA A 299 27.35 -14.70 -4.91
N CYS A 300 27.81 -13.46 -4.81
CA CYS A 300 28.84 -13.03 -3.87
C CYS A 300 28.24 -12.10 -2.81
N ALA A 301 28.31 -12.51 -1.55
CA ALA A 301 27.87 -11.72 -0.42
C ALA A 301 28.91 -10.65 -0.01
N ALA A 302 28.48 -9.60 0.68
CA ALA A 302 29.39 -8.58 1.22
C ALA A 302 30.35 -9.15 2.29
N SER A 303 30.00 -10.28 2.92
CA SER A 303 30.87 -11.06 3.80
C SER A 303 32.05 -11.72 3.07
N GLY A 304 32.00 -11.80 1.73
CA GLY A 304 32.93 -12.55 0.90
C GLY A 304 32.53 -14.01 0.66
N ALA A 305 31.44 -14.49 1.28
CA ALA A 305 30.87 -15.80 0.99
C ALA A 305 30.34 -15.85 -0.46
N THR A 306 30.41 -17.03 -1.06
CA THR A 306 29.92 -17.26 -2.43
C THR A 306 28.99 -18.45 -2.46
N HIS A 307 27.90 -18.32 -3.21
CA HIS A 307 26.88 -19.34 -3.38
C HIS A 307 26.58 -19.55 -4.85
N ASP A 308 26.55 -20.80 -5.30
CA ASP A 308 26.13 -21.12 -6.66
C ASP A 308 24.61 -21.28 -6.68
N LEU A 309 23.91 -20.46 -7.45
CA LEU A 309 22.46 -20.35 -7.46
C LEU A 309 21.90 -20.58 -8.85
N ASP A 310 20.73 -21.21 -8.94
CA ASP A 310 19.99 -21.43 -10.19
C ASP A 310 18.85 -20.41 -10.34
N VAL A 311 18.32 -19.93 -9.20
CA VAL A 311 17.26 -18.91 -9.15
C VAL A 311 17.61 -17.83 -8.12
N LEU A 312 17.38 -16.57 -8.48
CA LEU A 312 17.49 -15.42 -7.60
C LEU A 312 16.12 -14.72 -7.47
N VAL A 313 15.56 -14.76 -6.27
CA VAL A 313 14.29 -14.13 -5.92
C VAL A 313 14.56 -12.79 -5.24
N LEU A 314 14.09 -11.71 -5.85
CA LEU A 314 14.17 -10.36 -5.30
C LEU A 314 12.90 -10.07 -4.48
N ALA A 315 13.03 -10.08 -3.16
CA ALA A 315 12.00 -9.68 -2.19
C ALA A 315 12.31 -8.28 -1.64
N THR A 316 12.62 -7.35 -2.55
CA THR A 316 13.31 -6.09 -2.27
C THR A 316 12.40 -4.88 -2.18
N GLY A 317 11.08 -5.07 -2.27
CA GLY A 317 10.08 -4.04 -2.03
C GLY A 317 9.71 -3.25 -3.28
N PHE A 318 9.35 -1.99 -3.09
CA PHE A 318 8.72 -1.16 -4.13
C PHE A 318 9.21 0.30 -4.08
N GLU A 319 9.08 1.00 -5.20
CA GLU A 319 9.27 2.45 -5.32
C GLU A 319 8.10 3.21 -4.68
N ALA A 320 8.16 3.41 -3.35
CA ALA A 320 7.02 3.92 -2.58
C ALA A 320 6.99 5.46 -2.42
N THR A 321 8.14 6.12 -2.35
CA THR A 321 8.25 7.58 -2.08
C THR A 321 8.28 8.43 -3.35
N ARG A 322 8.38 7.79 -4.52
CA ARG A 322 8.38 8.44 -5.83
C ARG A 322 7.51 7.67 -6.83
N PRO A 323 6.17 7.80 -6.72
CA PRO A 323 5.26 7.01 -7.54
C PRO A 323 5.40 7.36 -9.02
N PRO A 324 5.62 6.39 -9.93
CA PRO A 324 5.87 6.69 -11.36
C PRO A 324 4.72 7.34 -12.11
N VAL A 325 3.50 7.38 -11.56
CA VAL A 325 2.42 8.18 -12.13
C VAL A 325 2.71 9.68 -12.07
N ALA A 326 3.52 10.14 -11.10
CA ALA A 326 3.73 11.57 -10.84
C ALA A 326 4.38 12.30 -12.03
N VAL A 327 5.27 11.64 -12.79
CA VAL A 327 5.89 12.23 -14.00
C VAL A 327 4.89 12.41 -15.15
N ARG A 328 3.73 11.74 -15.08
CA ARG A 328 2.69 11.73 -16.12
C ARG A 328 1.61 12.80 -15.88
N VAL A 329 1.58 13.42 -14.70
CA VAL A 329 0.51 14.33 -14.29
C VAL A 329 1.02 15.78 -14.30
N ARG A 330 0.31 16.64 -15.03
CA ARG A 330 0.63 18.06 -15.22
C ARG A 330 -0.55 18.93 -14.78
N GLY A 331 -0.33 19.70 -13.73
CA GLY A 331 -1.30 20.64 -13.17
C GLY A 331 -1.34 21.97 -13.93
N ARG A 332 -1.69 23.01 -13.19
CA ARG A 332 -1.71 24.41 -13.64
C ARG A 332 -0.33 24.82 -14.17
N ASP A 333 -0.33 25.64 -15.21
CA ASP A 333 0.89 26.18 -15.86
C ASP A 333 1.90 25.11 -16.32
N GLY A 334 1.45 23.86 -16.49
CA GLY A 334 2.28 22.74 -16.93
C GLY A 334 3.15 22.12 -15.83
N GLN A 335 2.98 22.51 -14.56
CA GLN A 335 3.73 21.97 -13.43
C GLN A 335 3.57 20.45 -13.32
N VAL A 336 4.68 19.72 -13.24
CA VAL A 336 4.67 18.25 -13.10
C VAL A 336 4.52 17.86 -11.63
N LEU A 337 3.72 16.83 -11.34
CA LEU A 337 3.51 16.36 -9.97
C LEU A 337 4.80 15.82 -9.33
N ASP A 338 5.65 15.14 -10.10
CA ASP A 338 6.98 14.68 -9.63
C ASP A 338 7.88 15.85 -9.22
N ASP A 339 7.83 16.98 -9.94
CA ASP A 339 8.61 18.18 -9.62
C ASP A 339 8.09 18.84 -8.33
N HIS A 340 6.76 18.90 -8.14
CA HIS A 340 6.12 19.37 -6.90
C HIS A 340 6.53 18.51 -5.69
N TRP A 341 6.72 17.21 -5.89
CA TRP A 341 7.13 16.24 -4.88
C TRP A 341 8.65 15.97 -4.84
N SER A 342 9.44 16.81 -5.49
CA SER A 342 10.89 16.59 -5.63
C SER A 342 11.66 16.71 -4.30
N ALA A 343 11.11 17.42 -3.31
CA ALA A 343 11.61 17.53 -1.94
C ALA A 343 10.79 16.69 -0.93
N GLY A 344 10.29 15.53 -1.36
CA GLY A 344 9.39 14.69 -0.58
C GLY A 344 7.92 15.03 -0.84
N MET A 345 7.08 14.00 -0.97
CA MET A 345 5.67 14.20 -1.30
C MET A 345 4.92 14.96 -0.21
N VAL A 346 4.06 15.89 -0.63
CA VAL A 346 3.23 16.72 0.23
C VAL A 346 1.80 16.78 -0.31
N SER A 347 0.84 17.07 0.57
CA SER A 347 -0.56 17.25 0.22
C SER A 347 -1.29 17.98 1.36
N TYR A 348 -2.50 18.43 1.10
CA TYR A 348 -3.45 18.87 2.11
C TYR A 348 -4.51 17.79 2.38
N ALA A 349 -4.92 17.66 3.65
CA ALA A 349 -5.86 16.62 4.11
C ALA A 349 -5.46 15.20 3.66
N SER A 350 -4.15 14.97 3.43
CA SER A 350 -3.58 13.76 2.84
C SER A 350 -4.18 13.38 1.47
N THR A 351 -4.87 14.29 0.79
CA THR A 351 -5.79 13.97 -0.34
C THR A 351 -5.70 14.93 -1.52
N THR A 352 -5.45 16.23 -1.32
CA THR A 352 -5.41 17.24 -2.41
C THR A 352 -4.03 17.90 -2.49
N VAL A 353 -3.67 18.42 -3.66
CA VAL A 353 -2.32 18.97 -3.93
C VAL A 353 -2.47 20.36 -4.56
N ALA A 354 -1.77 21.37 -4.03
CA ALA A 354 -1.80 22.71 -4.61
C ALA A 354 -1.12 22.70 -5.99
N GLY A 355 -1.63 23.48 -6.95
CA GLY A 355 -1.19 23.44 -8.34
C GLY A 355 -1.94 22.41 -9.20
N PHE A 356 -2.76 21.53 -8.62
CA PHE A 356 -3.47 20.45 -9.33
C PHE A 356 -4.99 20.52 -9.10
N PRO A 357 -5.70 21.44 -9.77
CA PRO A 357 -7.14 21.63 -9.57
C PRO A 357 -7.95 20.38 -9.88
N ASN A 358 -9.05 20.17 -9.14
CA ASN A 358 -9.96 19.04 -9.33
C ASN A 358 -9.29 17.65 -9.25
N MET A 359 -8.09 17.57 -8.67
CA MET A 359 -7.35 16.32 -8.50
C MET A 359 -7.37 15.88 -7.04
N PHE A 360 -7.60 14.59 -6.84
CA PHE A 360 -7.53 13.93 -5.54
C PHE A 360 -6.59 12.74 -5.62
N VAL A 361 -5.82 12.48 -4.58
CA VAL A 361 -4.90 11.34 -4.46
C VAL A 361 -5.38 10.47 -3.31
N LEU A 362 -5.76 9.23 -3.63
CA LEU A 362 -6.08 8.21 -2.64
C LEU A 362 -4.83 7.38 -2.36
N ASP A 363 -4.67 6.96 -1.11
CA ASP A 363 -3.46 6.27 -0.64
C ASP A 363 -2.18 7.09 -0.91
N GLY A 364 -2.32 8.41 -0.88
CA GLY A 364 -1.26 9.39 -1.16
C GLY A 364 -0.40 9.74 0.06
N PRO A 365 0.23 10.94 0.04
CA PRO A 365 1.12 11.38 1.10
C PRO A 365 0.42 11.37 2.47
N ASN A 366 1.09 10.81 3.47
CA ASN A 366 0.60 10.69 4.85
C ASN A 366 -0.77 10.00 5.02
N ALA A 367 -1.20 9.20 4.05
CA ALA A 367 -2.47 8.46 4.08
C ALA A 367 -2.33 6.95 4.41
N ALA A 368 -1.19 6.49 4.93
CA ALA A 368 -1.01 5.11 5.40
C ALA A 368 -0.71 5.00 6.89
N LEU A 369 -0.79 3.76 7.38
CA LEU A 369 -0.38 3.37 8.72
C LEU A 369 0.50 2.12 8.66
N GLY A 370 1.47 2.04 9.56
CA GLY A 370 2.30 0.85 9.76
C GLY A 370 1.71 -0.17 10.74
N HIS A 371 0.55 0.13 11.33
CA HIS A 371 -0.04 -0.63 12.44
C HIS A 371 -1.55 -0.88 12.30
N ASN A 372 -2.21 -0.33 11.26
CA ASN A 372 -3.66 -0.42 11.09
C ASN A 372 -4.03 -0.59 9.59
N SER A 373 -5.33 -0.60 9.29
CA SER A 373 -5.86 -0.95 7.97
C SER A 373 -5.82 0.19 6.95
N ALA A 374 -5.18 -0.10 5.81
CA ALA A 374 -5.22 0.79 4.65
C ALA A 374 -6.66 0.99 4.13
N ILE A 375 -7.55 0.00 4.25
CA ILE A 375 -8.94 0.14 3.79
C ILE A 375 -9.67 1.23 4.58
N TYR A 376 -9.44 1.31 5.90
CA TYR A 376 -10.03 2.34 6.74
C TYR A 376 -9.54 3.76 6.35
N MET A 377 -8.25 3.90 6.04
CA MET A 377 -7.66 5.15 5.59
C MET A 377 -8.24 5.57 4.24
N ILE A 378 -8.31 4.64 3.28
CA ILE A 378 -8.90 4.88 1.97
C ILE A 378 -10.37 5.28 2.09
N GLU A 379 -11.18 4.56 2.87
CA GLU A 379 -12.60 4.90 3.09
C GLU A 379 -12.76 6.30 3.72
N THR A 380 -11.88 6.67 4.63
CA THR A 380 -11.87 8.03 5.22
C THR A 380 -11.58 9.10 4.15
N GLN A 381 -10.58 8.89 3.30
CA GLN A 381 -10.32 9.81 2.19
C GLN A 381 -11.48 9.86 1.21
N LEU A 382 -12.16 8.73 0.96
CA LEU A 382 -13.34 8.70 0.10
C LEU A 382 -14.45 9.60 0.64
N ASP A 383 -14.70 9.62 1.96
CA ASP A 383 -15.70 10.50 2.56
C ASP A 383 -15.36 11.98 2.31
N TYR A 384 -14.08 12.35 2.44
CA TYR A 384 -13.59 13.69 2.11
C TYR A 384 -13.78 14.05 0.63
N VAL A 385 -13.38 13.16 -0.28
CA VAL A 385 -13.54 13.38 -1.73
C VAL A 385 -15.01 13.50 -2.09
N LEU A 386 -15.87 12.64 -1.54
CA LEU A 386 -17.30 12.67 -1.80
C LEU A 386 -17.94 13.97 -1.30
N GLY A 387 -17.56 14.46 -0.12
CA GLY A 387 -17.98 15.77 0.38
C GLY A 387 -17.55 16.92 -0.54
N ALA A 388 -16.32 16.87 -1.07
CA ALA A 388 -15.85 17.85 -2.06
C ALA A 388 -16.66 17.80 -3.36
N LEU A 389 -17.01 16.60 -3.84
CA LEU A 389 -17.83 16.42 -5.05
C LEU A 389 -19.29 16.86 -4.87
N ASP A 390 -19.83 16.73 -3.67
CA ASP A 390 -21.16 17.25 -3.31
C ASP A 390 -21.13 18.78 -3.28
N TYR A 391 -20.16 19.39 -2.57
CA TYR A 391 -19.97 20.84 -2.53
C TYR A 391 -19.80 21.46 -3.92
N VAL A 392 -18.96 20.85 -4.78
CA VAL A 392 -18.76 21.33 -6.15
C VAL A 392 -20.05 21.29 -6.97
N ALA A 393 -20.86 20.23 -6.81
CA ALA A 393 -22.12 20.10 -7.52
C ALA A 393 -23.15 21.13 -7.04
N GLU A 394 -23.31 21.27 -5.72
CA GLU A 394 -24.28 22.18 -5.09
C GLU A 394 -23.98 23.65 -5.41
N GLN A 395 -22.70 24.03 -5.42
CA GLN A 395 -22.27 25.42 -5.66
C GLN A 395 -21.97 25.73 -7.14
N SER A 396 -22.24 24.79 -8.05
CA SER A 396 -21.94 24.93 -9.49
C SER A 396 -20.49 25.36 -9.76
N ILE A 397 -19.55 24.79 -9.02
CA ILE A 397 -18.13 25.09 -9.14
C ILE A 397 -17.54 24.35 -10.34
N SER A 398 -16.73 25.04 -11.13
CA SER A 398 -16.01 24.48 -12.29
C SER A 398 -14.63 23.94 -11.90
N SER A 399 -13.93 24.61 -10.98
CA SER A 399 -12.68 24.12 -10.42
C SER A 399 -12.55 24.43 -8.94
N ILE A 400 -12.06 23.46 -8.18
CA ILE A 400 -11.68 23.58 -6.78
C ILE A 400 -10.20 23.18 -6.61
N GLU A 401 -9.45 23.95 -5.85
CA GLU A 401 -8.02 23.75 -5.63
C GLU A 401 -7.62 24.21 -4.24
N VAL A 402 -6.83 23.42 -3.51
CA VAL A 402 -6.32 23.83 -2.21
C VAL A 402 -5.26 24.92 -2.39
N THR A 403 -5.22 25.91 -1.50
CA THR A 403 -4.18 26.94 -1.56
C THR A 403 -2.81 26.39 -1.18
N ALA A 404 -1.75 26.98 -1.74
CA ALA A 404 -0.37 26.60 -1.41
C ALA A 404 -0.05 26.86 0.07
N GLU A 405 -0.63 27.91 0.67
CA GLU A 405 -0.47 28.21 2.09
C GLU A 405 -1.09 27.13 2.97
N ALA A 406 -2.26 26.60 2.60
CA ALA A 406 -2.92 25.54 3.35
C ALA A 406 -2.14 24.21 3.25
N GLU A 407 -1.65 23.84 2.06
CA GLU A 407 -0.78 22.68 1.89
C GLU A 407 0.51 22.81 2.70
N ALA A 408 1.15 23.97 2.67
CA ALA A 408 2.39 24.22 3.43
C ALA A 408 2.14 24.17 4.95
N ALA A 409 1.05 24.77 5.44
CA ALA A 409 0.69 24.74 6.86
C ALA A 409 0.38 23.31 7.34
N TYR A 410 -0.37 22.54 6.55
CA TYR A 410 -0.64 21.13 6.84
C TYR A 410 0.66 20.31 6.85
N THR A 411 1.53 20.52 5.86
CA THR A 411 2.83 19.84 5.79
C THR A 411 3.69 20.14 7.03
N ALA A 412 3.74 21.39 7.47
CA ALA A 412 4.49 21.76 8.68
C ALA A 412 3.94 21.09 9.94
N GLU A 413 2.61 20.99 10.08
CA GLU A 413 1.95 20.25 11.17
C GLU A 413 2.36 18.76 11.16
N ILE A 414 2.36 18.13 9.98
CA ILE A 414 2.75 16.73 9.82
C ILE A 414 4.23 16.53 10.14
N ASP A 415 5.11 17.41 9.68
CA ASP A 415 6.54 17.36 9.96
C ASP A 415 6.80 17.45 11.47
N GLU A 416 6.13 18.38 12.17
CA GLU A 416 6.21 18.53 13.64
C GLU A 416 5.73 17.26 14.37
N ARG A 417 4.57 16.73 13.98
CA ARG A 417 3.99 15.52 14.59
C ARG A 417 4.80 14.26 14.33
N SER A 418 5.54 14.22 13.22
CA SER A 418 6.36 13.07 12.82
C SER A 418 7.71 13.06 13.51
N ALA A 419 8.25 14.22 13.91
CA ALA A 419 9.58 14.39 14.48
C ALA A 419 9.92 13.43 15.66
N PRO A 420 9.05 13.21 16.67
CA PRO A 420 9.39 12.33 17.79
C PRO A 420 9.26 10.83 17.47
N THR A 421 8.73 10.46 16.30
CA THR A 421 8.41 9.07 16.00
C THR A 421 9.67 8.22 15.77
N VAL A 422 9.56 6.92 16.02
CA VAL A 422 10.59 5.92 15.68
C VAL A 422 10.93 5.90 14.18
N TRP A 423 10.04 6.40 13.32
CA TRP A 423 10.26 6.44 11.87
C TRP A 423 11.35 7.43 11.47
N LEU A 424 11.51 8.54 12.20
CA LEU A 424 12.55 9.56 11.94
C LEU A 424 13.74 9.47 12.91
N THR A 425 13.57 8.77 14.04
CA THR A 425 14.60 8.70 15.09
C THR A 425 15.21 7.32 15.27
N GLY A 426 14.62 6.27 14.69
CA GLY A 426 14.93 4.88 15.00
C GLY A 426 15.76 4.13 13.95
N CYS A 427 15.61 4.45 12.66
CA CYS A 427 16.28 3.76 11.55
C CYS A 427 16.01 4.46 10.20
N ASN A 428 16.64 3.95 9.13
CA ASN A 428 16.23 4.24 7.76
C ASN A 428 15.12 3.27 7.32
N SER A 429 14.00 3.81 6.84
CA SER A 429 12.85 3.04 6.35
C SER A 429 12.32 3.62 5.04
N TRP A 430 11.59 2.81 4.28
CA TRP A 430 10.94 3.22 3.04
C TRP A 430 9.75 4.18 3.25
N TYR A 431 9.39 4.48 4.50
CA TYR A 431 8.39 5.50 4.85
C TYR A 431 8.91 6.94 4.67
N VAL A 432 10.23 7.08 4.70
CA VAL A 432 10.94 8.36 4.72
C VAL A 432 11.54 8.59 3.34
N ASP A 433 11.31 9.76 2.79
CA ASP A 433 11.95 10.18 1.55
C ASP A 433 13.43 10.47 1.82
N SER A 434 14.34 9.75 1.16
CA SER A 434 15.78 9.85 1.40
C SER A 434 16.40 11.18 0.94
N ARG A 435 15.72 11.96 0.10
CA ARG A 435 16.21 13.24 -0.44
C ARG A 435 15.96 14.38 0.54
N SER A 436 14.86 14.30 1.27
CA SER A 436 14.37 15.35 2.18
C SER A 436 14.39 14.95 3.65
N ASN A 437 14.55 13.66 3.96
CA ASN A 437 14.35 13.05 5.27
C ASN A 437 12.93 13.28 5.85
N ARG A 438 11.94 13.57 5.00
CA ARG A 438 10.55 13.76 5.40
C ARG A 438 9.81 12.43 5.49
N LEU A 439 8.96 12.27 6.51
CA LEU A 439 7.97 11.20 6.55
C LEU A 439 6.86 11.48 5.53
N THR A 440 6.90 10.81 4.38
CA THR A 440 5.99 11.10 3.26
C THR A 440 4.83 10.11 3.17
N LEU A 441 4.94 8.92 3.77
CA LEU A 441 3.94 7.86 3.57
C LEU A 441 2.94 7.71 4.71
N LEU A 442 3.42 7.81 5.95
CA LEU A 442 2.63 7.46 7.12
C LEU A 442 1.97 8.68 7.76
N TRP A 443 0.78 8.45 8.31
CA TRP A 443 0.10 9.38 9.20
C TRP A 443 0.74 9.33 10.59
N PRO A 444 1.19 10.47 11.16
CA PRO A 444 1.74 10.53 12.52
C PRO A 444 0.62 10.58 13.57
N GLY A 445 -0.20 9.55 13.61
CA GLY A 445 -1.31 9.42 14.55
C GLY A 445 -2.00 8.05 14.47
N THR A 446 -3.11 7.94 15.18
CA THR A 446 -4.01 6.78 15.12
C THR A 446 -4.92 6.85 13.88
N ALA A 447 -5.49 5.72 13.46
CA ALA A 447 -6.50 5.68 12.40
C ALA A 447 -7.72 6.55 12.76
N VAL A 448 -8.16 6.52 14.03
CA VAL A 448 -9.25 7.38 14.51
C VAL A 448 -8.90 8.86 14.32
N SER A 449 -7.69 9.29 14.70
CA SER A 449 -7.27 10.70 14.53
C SER A 449 -7.19 11.12 13.06
N PHE A 450 -6.87 10.17 12.15
CA PHE A 450 -6.90 10.44 10.71
C PHE A 450 -8.33 10.70 10.24
N ARG A 451 -9.30 9.91 10.71
CA ARG A 451 -10.73 10.13 10.38
C ARG A 451 -11.27 11.43 10.95
N GLU A 452 -10.94 11.76 12.18
CA GLU A 452 -11.35 13.02 12.79
C GLU A 452 -10.84 14.23 12.00
N ARG A 453 -9.57 14.17 11.54
CA ARG A 453 -8.93 15.27 10.82
C ARG A 453 -9.30 15.33 9.34
N ASN A 454 -9.39 14.18 8.67
CA ASN A 454 -9.45 14.08 7.21
C ASN A 454 -10.71 13.36 6.70
N GLY A 455 -11.70 13.05 7.55
CA GLY A 455 -12.92 12.34 7.15
C GLY A 455 -14.10 13.23 6.75
N THR A 456 -14.02 14.54 7.00
CA THR A 456 -15.06 15.51 6.61
C THR A 456 -14.46 16.60 5.74
N PHE A 457 -15.10 16.87 4.61
CA PHE A 457 -14.66 17.93 3.69
C PHE A 457 -14.85 19.32 4.32
N ASP A 458 -13.80 20.14 4.24
CA ASP A 458 -13.82 21.56 4.62
C ASP A 458 -13.48 22.41 3.38
N PRO A 459 -14.39 23.28 2.91
CA PRO A 459 -14.14 24.15 1.76
C PRO A 459 -13.27 25.38 2.08
N ALA A 460 -13.07 25.75 3.35
CA ALA A 460 -12.36 26.98 3.74
C ALA A 460 -10.93 27.15 3.13
N PRO A 461 -10.07 26.12 3.06
CA PRO A 461 -8.73 26.22 2.49
C PRO A 461 -8.67 26.12 0.96
N TYR A 462 -9.83 26.15 0.28
CA TYR A 462 -9.91 25.96 -1.16
C TYR A 462 -10.25 27.25 -1.91
N ALA A 463 -9.51 27.51 -2.99
CA ALA A 463 -9.89 28.44 -4.03
C ALA A 463 -10.89 27.78 -4.98
N VAL A 464 -11.99 28.47 -5.28
CA VAL A 464 -13.05 27.99 -6.17
C VAL A 464 -13.22 28.92 -7.36
N ARG A 465 -13.51 28.34 -8.53
CA ARG A 465 -13.93 29.08 -9.73
C ARG A 465 -15.30 28.58 -10.15
N HIS A 466 -16.27 29.48 -10.26
CA HIS A 466 -17.57 29.16 -10.82
C HIS A 466 -17.49 29.12 -12.36
N GLY A 467 -18.27 28.23 -12.98
CA GLY A 467 -18.43 28.25 -14.43
C GLY A 467 -19.17 29.51 -14.87
N GLU A 468 -18.92 30.01 -16.08
CA GLU A 468 -19.84 30.94 -16.71
C GLU A 468 -21.18 30.21 -16.90
N SER A 469 -22.27 30.78 -16.40
CA SER A 469 -23.61 30.22 -16.50
C SER A 469 -24.04 30.16 -17.98
N GLY A 470 -23.76 29.04 -18.65
CA GLY A 470 -24.17 28.76 -20.03
C GLY A 470 -25.18 27.61 -20.10
N GLU A 471 -26.42 27.98 -20.34
CA GLU A 471 -27.63 27.20 -20.70
C GLU A 471 -28.29 26.29 -19.62
N PRO A 472 -29.60 26.51 -19.35
CA PRO A 472 -30.38 25.63 -18.49
C PRO A 472 -30.54 24.26 -19.16
N MET A 473 -30.32 23.21 -18.36
CA MET A 473 -30.57 21.82 -18.71
C MET A 473 -32.02 21.67 -19.20
N ALA A 474 -32.20 21.38 -20.49
CA ALA A 474 -33.51 21.27 -21.11
C ALA A 474 -34.38 20.25 -20.36
N THR A 475 -35.52 20.72 -19.86
CA THR A 475 -36.55 19.89 -19.26
C THR A 475 -37.09 18.93 -20.33
N PRO A 476 -37.22 17.62 -20.08
CA PRO A 476 -37.86 16.74 -21.04
C PRO A 476 -39.33 17.13 -21.15
N GLY A 477 -39.71 17.65 -22.32
CA GLY A 477 -41.07 18.05 -22.64
C GLY A 477 -42.02 16.87 -22.43
N GLY A 478 -43.01 17.07 -21.57
CA GLY A 478 -44.13 16.15 -21.40
C GLY A 478 -44.91 16.03 -22.71
N GLY A 479 -44.76 14.88 -23.35
CA GLY A 479 -45.62 14.48 -24.47
C GLY A 479 -47.02 14.18 -23.97
N ALA A 480 -48.00 14.86 -24.57
CA ALA A 480 -49.41 14.61 -24.41
C ALA A 480 -49.79 13.16 -24.75
N ARG A 481 -50.68 12.58 -23.96
CA ARG A 481 -51.72 11.65 -24.40
C ARG A 481 -53.03 12.01 -23.73
#